data_AF-A0A259DAX0-F1
#
_entry.id   AF-A0A259DAX0-F1
#
_cell.length_a   1.000
_cell.length_b   1.000
_cell.length_c   1.000
_cell.angle_alpha   90.00
_cell.angle_beta   90.00
_cell.angle_gamma   90.00
#
_symmetry.space_group_name_H-M   'P 1'
#
loop_
_entity.id
_entity.type
_entity.pdbx_description
1 polymer ?
#
loop_
_entity_poly.entity_id
_entity_poly.type
_entity_poly.pdbx_seq_one_letter_code
_entity_poly.pdbx_strand_id
1 'polypeptide(L)' 'AIEIKKLIGKVEQKGYTLVPLNLHFSKGNVKCEIGLARGKKQHDKRAATKEREWEVQKGRIARGDLNA' A
#
# COMPACT_ATOMS: atom_id res chain seq x y z
N ALA A 1 -24.58 -4.14 -10.93
CA ALA A 1 -24.16 -5.45 -10.36
C ALA A 1 -22.96 -6.09 -11.06
N ILE A 2 -22.68 -5.78 -12.34
CA ILE A 2 -21.57 -6.38 -13.11
C ILE A 2 -20.20 -6.16 -12.44
N GLU A 3 -19.99 -4.96 -11.90
CA GLU A 3 -18.70 -4.57 -11.30
C GLU A 3 -18.39 -5.32 -10.00
N ILE A 4 -19.40 -5.56 -9.16
CA ILE A 4 -19.28 -6.38 -7.94
C ILE A 4 -18.87 -7.81 -8.29
N LYS A 5 -19.51 -8.42 -9.29
CA LYS A 5 -19.16 -9.79 -9.75
C LYS A 5 -17.73 -9.86 -10.30
N LYS A 6 -17.29 -8.83 -11.04
CA LYS A 6 -15.90 -8.72 -11.54
C LYS A 6 -14.89 -8.63 -10.39
N LEU A 7 -15.20 -7.84 -9.35
CA LEU A 7 -14.33 -7.70 -8.18
C LEU A 7 -14.26 -9.00 -7.38
N ILE A 8 -15.39 -9.69 -7.18
CA ILE A 8 -15.44 -11.00 -6.51
C ILE A 8 -14.53 -12.02 -7.24
N GLY A 9 -14.69 -12.17 -8.57
CA GLY A 9 -13.85 -13.10 -9.33
C GLY A 9 -12.36 -12.76 -9.30
N LYS A 10 -12.00 -11.47 -9.20
CA LYS A 10 -10.60 -11.03 -9.04
C LYS A 10 -10.05 -11.28 -7.64
N VAL A 11 -10.87 -11.16 -6.59
CA VAL A 11 -10.48 -11.46 -5.21
C VAL A 11 -10.32 -12.98 -4.99
N GLU A 12 -11.16 -13.79 -5.65
CA GLU A 12 -11.06 -15.25 -5.61
C GLU A 12 -9.80 -15.78 -6.33
N GLN A 13 -9.27 -15.06 -7.32
CA GLN A 13 -7.95 -15.36 -7.88
C GLN A 13 -6.87 -15.21 -6.79
N LYS A 14 -6.24 -16.34 -6.43
CA LYS A 14 -5.18 -16.43 -5.42
C LYS A 14 -4.16 -15.29 -5.54
N GLY A 15 -4.14 -14.43 -4.52
CA GLY A 15 -3.10 -13.42 -4.31
C GLY A 15 -3.55 -11.98 -4.49
N TYR A 16 -4.77 -11.72 -4.96
CA TYR A 16 -5.35 -10.38 -4.95
C TYR A 16 -6.20 -10.15 -3.71
N THR A 17 -6.20 -8.92 -3.20
CA THR A 17 -6.93 -8.51 -2.01
C THR A 17 -7.49 -7.13 -2.27
N LEU A 18 -8.75 -6.92 -1.89
CA LEU A 18 -9.40 -5.63 -2.01
C LEU A 18 -9.03 -4.77 -0.79
N VAL A 19 -8.52 -3.56 -1.04
CA VAL A 19 -8.04 -2.65 0.01
C VAL A 19 -8.66 -1.27 -0.15
N PRO A 20 -9.02 -0.61 0.96
CA PRO A 20 -9.44 0.78 0.91
C PRO A 20 -8.22 1.67 0.63
N LEU A 21 -8.36 2.59 -0.32
CA LEU A 21 -7.34 3.58 -0.68
C LEU A 21 -7.61 4.92 -0.01
N ASN A 22 -8.87 5.36 -0.02
CA ASN A 22 -9.26 6.68 0.48
C ASN A 22 -10.67 6.65 1.06
N LEU A 23 -10.84 7.22 2.24
CA LEU A 23 -12.13 7.51 2.85
C LEU A 23 -12.31 9.02 2.90
N HIS A 24 -13.27 9.55 2.16
CA HIS A 24 -13.52 10.99 2.09
C HIS A 24 -15.00 11.32 2.20
N PHE A 25 -15.31 12.47 2.79
CA PHE A 25 -16.68 12.97 2.86
C PHE A 25 -17.10 13.55 1.51
N SER A 26 -18.28 13.17 1.03
CA SER A 26 -18.88 13.69 -0.19
C SER A 26 -20.38 13.75 -0.02
N LYS A 27 -20.95 14.95 -0.15
CA LYS A 27 -22.40 15.20 -0.05
C LYS A 27 -23.03 14.63 1.24
N GLY A 28 -22.37 14.83 2.38
CA GLY A 28 -22.85 14.37 3.70
C GLY A 28 -22.63 12.89 4.01
N ASN A 29 -22.11 12.10 3.07
CA ASN A 29 -21.79 10.69 3.27
C ASN A 29 -20.28 10.44 3.19
N VAL A 30 -19.80 9.39 3.87
CA VAL A 30 -18.42 8.90 3.68
C VAL A 30 -18.39 8.00 2.45
N LYS A 31 -17.53 8.35 1.50
CA LYS A 31 -17.21 7.53 0.32
C LYS A 31 -15.89 6.82 0.53
N CYS A 32 -15.85 5.55 0.12
CA CYS A 32 -14.67 4.71 0.12
C CYS A 32 -14.23 4.45 -1.32
N GLU A 33 -12.99 4.81 -1.62
CA GLU A 33 -12.31 4.37 -2.83
C GLU A 33 -11.57 3.06 -2.53
N ILE A 34 -11.80 2.04 -3.36
CA ILE A 34 -11.25 0.69 -3.18
C ILE A 34 -10.34 0.32 -4.35
N GLY A 35 -9.24 -0.36 -4.04
CA GLY A 35 -8.28 -0.87 -5.02
C GLY A 35 -8.09 -2.38 -4.88
N LEU A 36 -7.68 -3.02 -5.96
CA LEU A 36 -7.19 -4.40 -5.96
C LEU A 36 -5.67 -4.39 -5.79
N ALA A 37 -5.18 -4.90 -4.67
CA ALA A 37 -3.77 -5.04 -4.37
C ALA A 37 -3.34 -6.50 -4.44
N ARG A 38 -2.07 -6.74 -4.77
CA ARG A 38 -1.45 -8.07 -4.63
C ARG A 38 -0.57 -8.09 -3.39
N GLY A 39 -0.78 -9.06 -2.50
CA GLY A 39 0.06 -9.22 -1.32
C GLY A 39 1.52 -9.52 -1.71
N LYS A 40 2.48 -8.74 -1.20
CA LYS A 40 3.91 -9.04 -1.36
C LYS A 40 4.26 -10.33 -0.61
N LYS A 41 5.06 -11.20 -1.23
CA LYS A 41 5.58 -12.41 -0.57
C LYS A 41 6.48 -12.02 0.61
N GLN A 42 6.57 -12.86 1.63
CA GLN A 42 7.34 -12.55 2.86
C GLN A 42 8.83 -12.25 2.57
N HIS A 43 9.42 -12.86 1.53
CA HIS A 43 10.78 -12.53 1.09
C HIS A 43 10.89 -11.11 0.53
N ASP A 44 9.94 -10.69 -0.31
CA ASP A 44 9.90 -9.34 -0.88
C ASP A 44 9.74 -8.27 0.20
N LYS A 45 9.01 -8.59 1.28
CA LYS A 45 8.88 -7.68 2.42
C LYS A 45 10.22 -7.40 3.08
N ARG A 46 11.08 -8.41 3.29
CA ARG A 46 12.40 -8.23 3.91
C ARG A 46 13.33 -7.36 3.07
N ALA A 47 13.37 -7.61 1.76
CA ALA A 47 14.18 -6.80 0.85
C ALA A 47 13.70 -5.33 0.81
N ALA A 48 12.39 -5.11 0.68
CA ALA A 48 11.80 -3.78 0.64
C ALA A 48 11.97 -3.01 1.96
N THR A 49 11.86 -3.67 3.12
CA THR A 49 12.12 -3.05 4.42
C THR A 49 13.58 -2.61 4.53
N LYS A 50 14.52 -3.47 4.15
CA LYS A 50 15.96 -3.16 4.18
C LYS A 50 16.29 -1.97 3.29
N GLU A 51 15.72 -1.92 2.08
CA GLU A 51 15.93 -0.82 1.14
C GLU A 51 15.33 0.50 1.65
N ARG A 52 14.12 0.46 2.23
CA ARG A 52 13.49 1.64 2.84
C ARG A 52 14.28 2.15 4.04
N GLU A 53 14.76 1.27 4.91
CA GLU A 53 15.61 1.64 6.04
C GLU A 53 16.93 2.27 5.57
N TRP A 54 17.53 1.69 4.53
CA TRP A 54 18.75 2.22 3.92
C TRP A 54 18.54 3.60 3.30
N GLU A 55 17.43 3.84 2.60
CA GLU A 55 17.07 5.17 2.09
C GLU A 55 16.90 6.21 3.20
N VAL A 56 16.21 5.83 4.29
CA VAL A 56 16.05 6.70 5.47
C VAL A 56 17.39 6.99 6.13
N GLN A 57 18.27 6.00 6.28
CA GLN A 57 19.61 6.18 6.82
C GLN A 57 20.49 7.05 5.93
N LYS A 58 20.49 6.83 4.61
CA LYS A 58 21.18 7.72 3.66
C LYS A 58 20.68 9.15 3.77
N GLY A 59 19.36 9.34 3.87
CA GLY A 59 18.77 10.67 4.03
C GLY A 59 19.18 11.37 5.33
N ARG A 60 19.49 10.61 6.39
CA ARG A 60 20.04 11.13 7.65
C ARG A 60 21.53 11.45 7.53
N ILE A 61 22.32 10.54 6.95
CA ILE A 61 23.76 10.73 6.70
C ILE A 61 23.98 11.95 5.77
N ALA A 62 23.18 12.09 4.72
CA ALA A 62 23.24 13.20 3.78
C ALA A 62 22.78 14.54 4.39
N ARG A 63 21.91 14.52 5.40
CA ARG A 63 21.56 15.72 6.15
C ARG A 63 22.64 16.14 7.14
N GLY A 64 23.58 15.24 7.44
CA GLY A 64 24.63 15.47 8.41
C GLY A 64 24.03 15.64 9.80
N ASP A 65 24.47 14.81 10.74
CA ASP A 65 24.77 15.34 12.05
C ASP A 65 25.90 16.38 11.86
N LEU A 66 25.54 17.57 11.34
CA LEU A 66 26.20 18.83 11.64
C LEU A 66 25.82 19.11 13.08
N ASN A 67 26.63 18.59 14.01
CA ASN A 67 26.76 18.88 15.44
C ASN A 67 27.08 17.59 16.22
N ALA A 68 28.27 17.04 15.99
CA ALA A 68 29.03 16.30 16.99
C ALA A 68 30.48 16.73 16.88
#